data_AF-L9ZJM2-F1
#
_entry.id   AF-L9ZJM2-F1
#
_cell.length_a   1.000
_cell.length_b   1.000
_cell.length_c   1.000
_cell.angle_alpha   90.00
_cell.angle_beta   90.00
_cell.angle_gamma   90.00
#
_symmetry.space_group_name_H-M   'P 1'
#
loop_
_entity.id
_entity.type
_entity.pdbx_description
1 polymer ?
#
loop_
_entity_poly.entity_id
_entity_poly.type
_entity_poly.pdbx_seq_one_letter_code
_entity_poly.pdbx_strand_id
1 'polypeptide(L)'
;MFSFRGTDPAAAFLPRLTEKHDIAETEFLVDAGGYLTALDRHELSGQFNYSDRNYVEKWFQTVSMWIDRFHSFWRGSPASARRWLRRFRHHYNHDCPNQALNGRTPAEEVLN
;
A
#
# COMPACT_ATOMS: atom_id res chain seq x y z
N MET A 1 -19.99 -6.65 -22.00
CA MET A 1 -19.90 -5.45 -21.13
C MET A 1 -18.60 -5.57 -20.34
N PHE A 2 -17.53 -4.93 -20.82
CA PHE A 2 -16.20 -5.02 -20.21
C PHE A 2 -16.15 -4.08 -19.02
N SER A 3 -16.13 -4.63 -17.81
CA SER A 3 -15.90 -3.86 -16.58
C SER A 3 -14.50 -3.25 -16.64
N PHE A 4 -14.37 -1.94 -16.42
CA PHE A 4 -13.08 -1.26 -16.19
C PHE A 4 -12.39 -1.89 -14.96
N ARG A 5 -11.63 -2.96 -15.17
CA ARG A 5 -10.84 -3.63 -14.14
C ARG A 5 -9.53 -2.83 -13.96
N GLY A 6 -9.41 -2.14 -12.83
CA GLY A 6 -8.13 -1.89 -12.16
C GLY A 6 -7.24 -0.73 -12.65
N THR A 7 -7.43 -0.18 -13.85
CA THR A 7 -6.55 0.88 -14.38
C THR A 7 -6.80 2.26 -13.79
N ASP A 8 -8.04 2.62 -13.48
CA ASP A 8 -8.39 3.99 -13.04
C ASP A 8 -7.83 4.35 -11.64
N PRO A 9 -7.93 3.49 -10.61
CA PRO A 9 -7.38 3.82 -9.29
C PRO A 9 -5.85 3.81 -9.26
N ALA A 10 -5.22 2.90 -10.02
CA ALA A 10 -3.77 2.83 -10.13
C ALA A 10 -3.20 4.05 -10.85
N ALA A 11 -3.82 4.46 -11.96
CA ALA A 11 -3.43 5.66 -12.70
C ALA A 11 -3.57 6.95 -11.86
N ALA A 12 -4.53 7.02 -10.93
CA ALA A 12 -4.64 8.14 -10.00
C ALA A 12 -3.66 8.06 -8.81
N PHE A 13 -3.16 6.87 -8.49
CA PHE A 13 -2.27 6.62 -7.35
C PHE A 13 -0.79 6.80 -7.70
N LEU A 14 -0.35 6.23 -8.82
CA LEU A 14 1.07 6.20 -9.21
C LEU A 14 1.71 7.59 -9.33
N PRO A 15 1.06 8.62 -9.93
CA PRO A 15 1.64 9.98 -9.98
C PRO A 15 1.90 10.58 -8.59
N ARG A 16 0.99 10.33 -7.64
CA ARG A 16 1.15 10.80 -6.26
C ARG A 16 2.23 10.04 -5.51
N LEU A 17 2.49 8.80 -5.93
CA LEU A 17 3.55 7.97 -5.35
C LEU A 17 4.91 8.49 -5.80
N THR A 18 5.08 8.76 -7.10
CA THR A 18 6.32 9.33 -7.68
C THR A 18 6.62 10.74 -7.16
N GLU A 19 5.59 11.54 -6.85
CA GLU A 19 5.78 12.87 -6.24
C GLU A 19 6.34 12.80 -4.81
N LYS A 20 6.01 11.73 -4.07
CA LYS A 20 6.28 11.63 -2.62
C LYS A 20 7.51 10.77 -2.31
N HIS A 21 7.88 9.89 -3.23
CA HIS A 21 8.95 8.90 -3.04
C HIS A 21 9.80 8.83 -4.31
N ASP A 22 11.11 8.76 -4.15
CA ASP A 22 12.02 8.46 -5.24
C ASP A 22 11.96 6.96 -5.53
N ILE A 23 11.29 6.59 -6.62
CA ILE A 23 10.99 5.21 -7.00
C ILE A 23 11.41 4.89 -8.43
N ALA A 24 12.24 5.75 -9.05
CA ALA A 24 12.64 5.59 -10.44
C ALA A 24 13.35 4.25 -10.70
N GLU A 25 14.24 3.85 -9.78
CA GLU A 25 15.00 2.60 -9.87
C GLU A 25 14.32 1.43 -9.14
N THR A 26 13.06 1.60 -8.69
CA THR A 26 12.34 0.56 -7.93
C THR A 26 11.59 -0.38 -8.86
N GLU A 27 11.72 -1.68 -8.62
CA GLU A 27 10.91 -2.70 -9.29
C GLU A 27 9.63 -3.00 -8.50
N PHE A 28 8.47 -2.78 -9.14
CA PHE A 28 7.17 -3.04 -8.54
C PHE A 28 6.72 -4.48 -8.75
N LEU A 29 6.29 -5.13 -7.67
CA LEU A 29 5.72 -6.46 -7.72
C LEU A 29 4.19 -6.38 -7.82
N VAL A 30 3.61 -6.98 -8.86
CA VAL A 30 2.14 -6.97 -9.09
C VAL A 30 1.57 -8.37 -9.31
N ASP A 31 0.30 -8.55 -8.99
CA ASP A 31 -0.43 -9.82 -9.06
C ASP A 31 -1.24 -10.01 -10.36
N ALA A 32 -1.44 -8.91 -11.11
CA ALA A 32 -2.24 -8.90 -12.32
C ALA A 32 -1.61 -8.03 -13.43
N GLY A 33 -1.69 -8.51 -14.67
CA GLY A 33 -1.03 -7.88 -15.81
C GLY A 33 -1.60 -6.51 -16.18
N GLY A 34 -2.84 -6.21 -15.77
CA GLY A 34 -3.42 -4.88 -15.94
C GLY A 34 -2.66 -3.79 -15.18
N TYR A 35 -1.98 -4.14 -14.08
CA TYR A 35 -1.13 -3.20 -13.34
C TYR A 35 0.22 -2.97 -14.02
N LEU A 36 0.79 -3.97 -14.71
CA LEU A 36 2.01 -3.77 -15.50
C LEU A 36 1.81 -2.71 -16.58
N THR A 37 0.67 -2.70 -17.25
CA THR A 37 0.34 -1.66 -18.23
C THR A 37 0.22 -0.27 -17.59
N ALA A 38 -0.20 -0.17 -16.33
CA ALA A 38 -0.25 1.10 -15.62
C ALA A 38 1.16 1.58 -15.23
N LEU A 39 2.04 0.67 -14.81
CA LEU A 39 3.44 0.97 -14.48
C LEU A 39 4.24 1.41 -15.72
N ASP A 40 4.11 0.68 -16.82
CA ASP A 40 4.77 0.98 -18.11
C ASP A 40 4.44 2.40 -18.62
N ARG A 41 3.18 2.83 -18.47
CA ARG A 41 2.74 4.20 -18.81
C ARG A 41 3.39 5.30 -17.97
N HIS A 42 3.91 4.96 -16.80
CA HIS A 42 4.60 5.86 -15.89
C HIS A 42 6.11 5.63 -15.87
N GLU A 43 6.64 4.87 -16.84
CA GLU A 43 8.08 4.54 -16.95
C GLU A 43 8.61 3.83 -15.69
N LEU A 44 7.75 3.09 -14.99
CA LEU A 44 8.10 2.34 -13.78
C LEU A 44 8.34 0.86 -14.12
N SER A 45 9.41 0.30 -13.56
CA SER A 45 9.72 -1.12 -13.69
C SER A 45 8.73 -1.96 -12.89
N GLY A 46 8.27 -3.09 -13.44
CA GLY A 46 7.43 -4.01 -12.70
C GLY A 46 7.48 -5.43 -13.23
N GLN A 47 7.31 -6.38 -12.31
CA GLN A 47 7.27 -7.81 -12.63
C GLN A 47 6.12 -8.53 -11.92
N PHE A 48 5.70 -9.64 -12.53
CA PHE A 48 4.82 -10.58 -11.86
C PHE A 48 5.60 -11.37 -10.82
N ASN A 49 5.16 -11.31 -9.57
CA ASN A 49 5.75 -12.12 -8.52
C ASN A 49 4.67 -12.69 -7.61
N TYR A 50 4.51 -14.02 -7.67
CA TYR A 50 3.55 -14.76 -6.86
C TYR A 50 4.13 -15.20 -5.50
N SER A 51 5.45 -15.14 -5.31
CA SER A 51 6.13 -15.59 -4.09
C SER A 51 6.00 -14.57 -2.96
N ASP A 52 6.18 -13.28 -3.27
CA ASP A 52 6.08 -12.18 -2.29
C ASP A 52 4.64 -11.77 -1.98
N ARG A 53 3.68 -12.35 -2.69
CA ARG A 53 2.24 -12.24 -2.38
C ARG A 53 1.95 -12.65 -0.93
N ASN A 54 2.72 -13.59 -0.37
CA ASN A 54 2.58 -14.00 1.02
C ASN A 54 2.81 -12.84 2.01
N TYR A 55 3.79 -11.97 1.75
CA TYR A 55 4.06 -10.83 2.63
C TYR A 55 2.98 -9.76 2.52
N VAL A 56 2.58 -9.44 1.29
CA VAL A 56 1.54 -8.44 1.02
C VAL A 56 0.18 -8.92 1.53
N GLU A 57 -0.21 -10.18 1.31
CA GLU A 57 -1.45 -10.75 1.83
C GLU A 57 -1.47 -10.81 3.35
N LYS A 58 -0.39 -11.25 4.02
CA LYS A 58 -0.31 -11.22 5.49
C LYS A 58 -0.43 -9.80 6.04
N TRP A 59 0.18 -8.84 5.35
CA TRP A 59 0.06 -7.44 5.72
C TRP A 59 -1.38 -6.94 5.54
N PHE A 60 -2.03 -7.22 4.40
CA PHE A 60 -3.43 -6.86 4.18
C PHE A 60 -4.39 -7.57 5.15
N GLN A 61 -4.11 -8.81 5.52
CA GLN A 61 -4.86 -9.53 6.55
C GLN A 61 -4.73 -8.82 7.89
N THR A 62 -3.50 -8.40 8.26
CA THR A 62 -3.27 -7.61 9.47
C THR A 62 -4.08 -6.34 9.43
N VAL A 63 -3.95 -5.54 8.37
CA VAL A 63 -4.71 -4.28 8.19
C VAL A 63 -6.21 -4.53 8.27
N SER A 64 -6.72 -5.61 7.67
CA SER A 64 -8.14 -5.98 7.71
C SER A 64 -8.60 -6.29 9.14
N MET A 65 -7.83 -7.05 9.92
CA MET A 65 -8.14 -7.31 11.34
C MET A 65 -8.18 -6.02 12.16
N TRP A 66 -7.30 -5.06 11.88
CA TRP A 66 -7.33 -3.74 12.52
C TRP A 66 -8.57 -2.95 12.08
N ILE A 67 -8.89 -2.93 10.79
CA ILE A 67 -10.12 -2.27 10.30
C ILE A 67 -11.36 -2.87 10.96
N ASP A 68 -11.46 -4.21 11.03
CA ASP A 68 -12.58 -4.92 11.65
C ASP A 68 -12.70 -4.63 13.14
N ARG A 69 -11.60 -4.54 13.88
CA ARG A 69 -11.67 -4.14 15.30
C ARG A 69 -12.14 -2.71 15.49
N PHE A 70 -11.82 -1.84 14.53
CA PHE A 70 -12.18 -0.44 14.59
C PHE A 70 -13.53 -0.11 13.93
N HIS A 71 -14.10 -0.97 13.08
CA HIS A 71 -15.32 -0.70 12.30
C HIS A 71 -16.53 -0.31 13.14
N SER A 72 -16.65 -0.88 14.33
CA SER A 72 -17.68 -0.57 15.33
C SER A 72 -17.62 0.89 15.80
N PHE A 73 -16.46 1.56 15.72
CA PHE A 73 -16.27 2.92 16.23
C PHE A 73 -16.63 4.04 15.24
N TRP A 74 -16.71 3.79 13.92
CA TRP A 74 -16.84 4.87 12.93
C TRP A 74 -18.11 4.88 12.06
N ARG A 75 -19.08 4.00 12.37
CA ARG A 75 -20.43 3.95 11.74
C ARG A 75 -20.40 4.04 10.20
N GLY A 76 -19.36 3.50 9.56
CA GLY A 76 -19.28 3.34 8.11
C GLY A 76 -19.13 4.60 7.25
N SER A 77 -18.84 5.79 7.82
CA SER A 77 -18.71 7.01 6.98
C SER A 77 -17.37 7.08 6.23
N PRO A 78 -17.33 7.42 4.92
CA PRO A 78 -16.08 7.57 4.17
C PRO A 78 -15.10 8.60 4.77
N ALA A 79 -15.62 9.65 5.39
CA ALA A 79 -14.80 10.67 6.05
C ALA A 79 -14.07 10.10 7.27
N SER A 80 -14.76 9.28 8.07
CA SER A 80 -14.16 8.61 9.22
C SER A 80 -13.14 7.55 8.78
N ALA A 81 -13.39 6.84 7.68
CA ALA A 81 -12.43 5.91 7.05
C ALA A 81 -11.10 6.62 6.78
N ARG A 82 -11.18 7.76 6.07
CA ARG A 82 -10.02 8.56 5.68
C ARG A 82 -9.28 9.13 6.88
N ARG A 83 -9.99 9.48 7.95
CA ARG A 83 -9.36 9.94 9.20
C ARG A 83 -8.62 8.80 9.89
N TRP A 84 -9.24 7.63 9.97
CA TRP A 84 -8.63 6.45 10.58
C TRP A 84 -7.39 5.99 9.80
N LEU A 85 -7.49 5.84 8.47
CA LEU A 85 -6.37 5.45 7.61
C LEU A 85 -5.16 6.38 7.76
N ARG A 86 -5.39 7.69 7.88
CA ARG A 86 -4.31 8.66 8.14
C ARG A 86 -3.63 8.43 9.49
N ARG A 87 -4.42 8.17 10.54
CA ARG A 87 -3.87 7.92 11.89
C ARG A 87 -3.17 6.57 11.97
N PHE A 88 -3.75 5.54 11.35
CA PHE A 88 -3.14 4.21 11.24
C PHE A 88 -1.80 4.28 10.52
N ARG A 89 -1.73 4.94 9.35
CA ARG A 89 -0.47 5.13 8.61
C ARG A 89 0.62 5.76 9.47
N HIS A 90 0.27 6.83 10.21
CA HIS A 90 1.22 7.50 11.07
C HIS A 90 1.68 6.58 12.20
N HIS A 91 0.74 5.95 12.89
CA HIS A 91 1.03 5.05 14.00
C HIS A 91 1.91 3.86 13.58
N TYR A 92 1.55 3.19 12.47
CA TYR A 92 2.30 2.05 11.98
C TYR A 92 3.72 2.43 11.55
N ASN A 93 3.88 3.56 10.85
CA ASN A 93 5.18 3.94 10.32
C ASN A 93 6.12 4.58 11.35
N HIS A 94 5.60 5.24 12.39
CA HIS A 94 6.41 6.05 13.31
C HIS A 94 6.33 5.66 14.78
N ASP A 95 5.26 4.98 15.22
CA ASP A 95 5.07 4.66 16.65
C ASP A 95 5.16 3.15 16.94
N CYS A 96 5.18 2.31 15.90
CA CYS A 96 5.11 0.86 16.00
C CYS A 96 6.49 0.23 15.68
N PRO A 97 7.35 0.03 16.69
CA PRO A 97 8.61 -0.66 16.50
C PRO A 97 8.35 -2.12 16.12
N ASN A 98 9.06 -2.60 15.09
CA ASN A 98 8.88 -3.94 14.56
C ASN A 98 10.06 -4.81 14.94
N GLN A 99 9.79 -5.99 15.53
CA GLN A 99 10.83 -6.96 15.88
C GLN A 99 11.63 -7.42 14.65
N ALA A 100 10.99 -7.50 13.47
CA ALA A 100 11.67 -7.82 12.21
C ALA A 100 12.64 -6.71 11.75
N LEU A 101 12.48 -5.49 12.27
CA LEU A 101 13.33 -4.33 11.98
C LEU A 101 14.25 -3.99 13.17
N ASN A 102 14.61 -5.00 13.98
CA ASN A 102 15.44 -4.82 15.19
C ASN A 102 14.86 -3.80 16.19
N GLY A 103 13.54 -3.71 16.29
CA GLY A 103 12.88 -2.75 17.17
C GLY A 103 12.81 -1.33 16.62
N ARG A 104 13.22 -1.10 15.37
CA ARG A 104 13.01 0.17 14.66
C ARG A 104 11.62 0.24 14.06
N THR A 105 11.18 1.45 13.78
CA THR A 105 9.95 1.73 13.05
C THR A 105 10.20 1.67 11.54
N PRO A 106 9.16 1.39 10.73
CA PRO A 106 9.31 1.37 9.27
C PRO A 106 9.88 2.67 8.70
N ALA A 107 9.52 3.83 9.26
CA ALA A 107 10.04 5.11 8.79
C ALA A 107 11.54 5.29 9.08
N GLU A 108 12.04 4.76 10.20
CA GLU A 108 13.47 4.80 10.53
C GLU A 108 14.28 3.90 9.60
N GLU A 109 13.75 2.74 9.22
CA GLU A 109 14.48 1.82 8.34
C GLU A 109 14.59 2.35 6.90
N VAL A 110 13.55 3.01 6.38
CA VAL A 110 13.55 3.57 5.01
C VAL A 110 14.45 4.80 4.87
N LEU A 111 14.81 5.47 5.97
CA LEU A 111 15.67 6.66 5.98
C LEU A 111 17.16 6.34 6.21
N ASN A 112 17.50 5.08 6.52
CA ASN A 112 18.89 4.61 6.69
C ASN A 112 19.42 4.01 5.38
#